data_AF-A0A1B1CG61-F1
#
_entry.id   AF-A0A1B1CG61-F1
#
_cell.length_a   1.000
_cell.length_b   1.000
_cell.length_c   1.000
_cell.angle_alpha   90.00
_cell.angle_beta   90.00
_cell.angle_gamma   90.00
#
_symmetry.space_group_name_H-M   'P 1'
#
loop_
_entity.id
_entity.type
_entity.pdbx_description
1 polymer ?
#
loop_
_entity_poly.entity_id
_entity_poly.type
_entity_poly.pdbx_seq_one_letter_code
_entity_poly.pdbx_strand_id
1 'polypeptide(L)'
;MSDYWSDRAGLAANLRLLTREGKWLAWEDRDADPDDASSRRIAGAKTRVEDTLSQALHSTNVIALLGSGASFCAKNATVKRAPGMADLWHAARDKVCEGNLFGHDDFDNVVIDVIGSLPEEGKAGDIENLLSLCKMKLELLEARAKNQKPVGEVAPSDSSADPVTVLKQFIDKAESAILQRVDFVDNETVLSAHKALIQKLAKRAVEKPRVRLFTTNYDLCLEESAARIGVVLIDGFSHSAEQRFNRDYFQHDIVRRATSGTKADYIDGVFHLYKLHGSVDWRRKQDGVVIRSQANDTEGLKPVLIYPRSTKYQEAFEVPYLDMFAAFQAALREPDTTLVVAGFGFADDHISAPIWSALESNLSLRLILVDPSFVPVVRLDAIGAGGHLIDLEIGVQRQYQKRIMRLVGEGDPRITVLNGRFEDLVDAMPTITGESDRQRLQMRLDQIRDFPA
;
A
#
# COMPACT_ATOMS: atom_id res chain seq x y z
N MET A 1 -6.81 -24.71 -2.60
CA MET A 1 -5.45 -25.27 -2.44
C MET A 1 -4.64 -24.21 -1.73
N SER A 2 -3.92 -24.57 -0.67
CA SER A 2 -2.95 -23.63 -0.12
C SER A 2 -1.87 -23.39 -1.17
N ASP A 3 -1.54 -22.13 -1.35
CA ASP A 3 -0.46 -21.70 -2.24
C ASP A 3 0.84 -21.57 -1.42
N TYR A 4 2.01 -21.52 -2.08
CA TYR A 4 3.32 -21.41 -1.43
C TYR A 4 3.38 -20.42 -0.26
N TRP A 5 2.63 -19.32 -0.33
CA TRP A 5 2.65 -18.24 0.64
C TRP A 5 1.66 -18.43 1.80
N SER A 6 0.52 -19.06 1.56
CA SER A 6 -0.60 -19.18 2.49
C SER A 6 -0.23 -19.89 3.80
N ASP A 7 0.63 -20.90 3.74
CA ASP A 7 0.97 -21.76 4.89
C ASP A 7 2.30 -21.38 5.57
N ARG A 8 3.00 -20.34 5.08
CA ARG A 8 4.35 -19.98 5.55
C ARG A 8 4.34 -18.71 6.39
N ALA A 9 5.02 -18.77 7.54
CA ALA A 9 5.35 -17.60 8.33
C ALA A 9 6.22 -16.61 7.53
N GLY A 10 6.10 -15.32 7.84
CA GLY A 10 6.96 -14.27 7.30
C GLY A 10 8.39 -14.44 7.80
N LEU A 11 9.30 -14.85 6.93
CA LEU A 11 10.69 -15.16 7.27
C LEU A 11 11.60 -14.72 6.14
N ALA A 12 12.76 -14.17 6.49
CA ALA A 12 13.80 -13.77 5.55
C ALA A 12 14.22 -14.92 4.61
N ALA A 13 14.17 -16.16 5.10
CA ALA A 13 14.46 -17.38 4.34
C ALA A 13 13.57 -17.57 3.10
N ASN A 14 12.39 -16.93 3.03
CA ASN A 14 11.52 -16.99 1.87
C ASN A 14 11.94 -16.03 0.75
N LEU A 15 12.84 -15.08 1.02
CA LEU A 15 13.28 -14.10 0.04
C LEU A 15 14.16 -14.74 -1.04
N ARG A 16 14.00 -14.25 -2.27
CA ARG A 16 14.92 -14.56 -3.37
C ARG A 16 15.43 -13.30 -4.03
N LEU A 17 16.74 -13.17 -4.20
CA LEU A 17 17.39 -12.02 -4.83
C LEU A 17 17.50 -12.21 -6.35
N LEU A 18 17.11 -11.21 -7.13
CA LEU A 18 17.40 -11.19 -8.55
C LEU A 18 18.89 -10.91 -8.79
N THR A 19 19.59 -11.83 -9.44
CA THR A 19 20.99 -11.69 -9.80
C THR A 19 21.17 -11.10 -11.21
N ARG A 20 22.38 -10.61 -11.50
CA ARG A 20 22.74 -10.03 -12.80
C ARG A 20 22.62 -11.05 -13.94
N GLU A 21 22.80 -12.33 -13.63
CA GLU A 21 22.67 -13.44 -14.58
C GLU A 21 21.20 -13.77 -14.91
N GLY A 22 20.23 -13.00 -14.40
CA GLY A 22 18.81 -13.20 -14.66
C GLY A 22 18.23 -14.40 -13.91
N LYS A 23 18.70 -14.64 -12.68
CA LYS A 23 18.23 -15.75 -11.83
C LYS A 23 17.76 -15.23 -10.47
N TRP A 24 16.77 -15.90 -9.90
CA TRP A 24 16.33 -15.70 -8.51
C TRP A 24 17.12 -16.63 -7.59
N LEU A 25 18.03 -16.05 -6.82
CA LEU A 25 18.88 -16.72 -5.86
C LEU A 25 18.18 -16.83 -4.50
N ALA A 26 18.08 -18.04 -3.95
CA ALA A 26 17.51 -18.27 -2.62
C ALA A 26 18.30 -17.57 -1.50
N TRP A 27 17.62 -17.30 -0.38
CA TRP A 27 18.21 -16.66 0.79
C TRP A 27 19.35 -17.47 1.42
N GLU A 28 19.08 -18.73 1.76
CA GLU A 28 20.04 -19.63 2.43
C GLU A 28 21.07 -20.18 1.47
N ASP A 29 22.23 -20.58 2.01
CA ASP A 29 23.22 -21.35 1.27
C ASP A 29 22.70 -22.74 0.94
N ARG A 30 23.12 -23.28 -0.20
CA ARG A 30 22.96 -24.71 -0.52
C ARG A 30 24.30 -25.39 -0.38
N ASP A 31 24.43 -26.28 0.60
CA ASP A 31 25.63 -27.09 0.76
C ASP A 31 25.82 -28.08 -0.40
N ALA A 32 27.06 -28.55 -0.55
CA ALA A 32 27.34 -29.63 -1.48
C ALA A 32 26.64 -30.90 -1.00
N ASP A 33 26.02 -31.62 -1.92
CA ASP A 33 25.41 -32.91 -1.63
C ASP A 33 26.54 -33.91 -1.32
N PRO A 34 26.60 -34.49 -0.11
CA PRO A 34 27.65 -35.42 0.28
C PRO A 34 27.66 -36.71 -0.57
N ASP A 35 26.52 -37.05 -1.20
CA ASP A 35 26.37 -38.26 -2.02
C ASP A 35 26.64 -38.00 -3.53
N ASP A 36 26.82 -36.75 -3.95
CA ASP A 36 27.18 -36.36 -5.32
C ASP A 36 28.50 -35.58 -5.34
N ALA A 37 29.58 -36.24 -5.74
CA ALA A 37 30.93 -35.67 -5.84
C ALA A 37 31.06 -34.50 -6.84
N SER A 38 30.07 -34.29 -7.72
CA SER A 38 30.02 -33.15 -8.64
C SER A 38 29.28 -31.94 -8.04
N SER A 39 28.55 -32.15 -6.94
CA SER A 39 27.82 -31.12 -6.23
C SER A 39 28.77 -30.15 -5.54
N ARG A 40 28.47 -28.86 -5.66
CA ARG A 40 29.24 -27.78 -5.05
C ARG A 40 28.32 -26.92 -4.20
N ARG A 41 28.87 -26.40 -3.11
CA ARG A 41 28.20 -25.40 -2.29
C ARG A 41 27.91 -24.16 -3.14
N ILE A 42 26.66 -23.69 -3.10
CA ILE A 42 26.25 -22.43 -3.72
C ILE A 42 25.89 -21.46 -2.61
N ALA A 43 26.57 -20.32 -2.57
CA ALA A 43 26.24 -19.25 -1.63
C ALA A 43 24.83 -18.71 -1.92
N GLY A 44 24.07 -18.46 -0.87
CA GLY A 44 22.76 -17.82 -0.89
C GLY A 44 22.86 -16.30 -0.97
N ALA A 45 21.70 -15.66 -0.92
CA ALA A 45 21.56 -14.21 -1.02
C ALA A 45 21.71 -13.48 0.32
N LYS A 46 21.63 -14.19 1.47
CA LYS A 46 21.56 -13.64 2.83
C LYS A 46 22.49 -12.44 3.06
N THR A 47 23.80 -12.65 3.01
CA THR A 47 24.79 -11.60 3.31
C THR A 47 24.63 -10.39 2.39
N ARG A 48 24.37 -10.60 1.09
CA ARG A 48 24.20 -9.50 0.12
C ARG A 48 22.98 -8.67 0.45
N VAL A 49 21.87 -9.32 0.80
CA VAL A 49 20.61 -8.64 1.13
C VAL A 49 20.72 -7.91 2.47
N GLU A 50 21.27 -8.55 3.50
CA GLU A 50 21.51 -7.93 4.81
C GLU A 50 22.41 -6.69 4.71
N ASP A 51 23.50 -6.77 3.94
CA ASP A 51 24.39 -5.63 3.70
C ASP A 51 23.66 -4.49 2.99
N THR A 52 22.83 -4.80 2.00
CA THR A 52 22.04 -3.82 1.25
C THR A 52 21.02 -3.13 2.14
N LEU A 53 20.29 -3.90 2.96
CA LEU A 53 19.32 -3.37 3.92
C LEU A 53 20.00 -2.55 5.02
N SER A 54 21.18 -2.97 5.49
CA SER A 54 21.97 -2.20 6.44
C SER A 54 22.40 -0.86 5.84
N GLN A 55 22.92 -0.86 4.62
CA GLN A 55 23.29 0.36 3.91
C GLN A 55 22.09 1.28 3.69
N ALA A 56 20.90 0.73 3.42
CA ALA A 56 19.66 1.48 3.27
C ALA A 56 19.27 2.23 4.55
N LEU A 57 19.42 1.60 5.72
CA LEU A 57 19.13 2.24 7.00
C LEU A 57 20.11 3.38 7.34
N HIS A 58 21.35 3.28 6.84
CA HIS A 58 22.40 4.27 7.05
C HIS A 58 22.34 5.46 6.08
N SER A 59 21.52 5.40 5.03
CA SER A 59 21.28 6.53 4.13
C SER A 59 20.83 7.78 4.88
N THR A 60 21.15 8.95 4.32
CA THR A 60 20.69 10.24 4.83
C THR A 60 19.17 10.30 4.79
N ASN A 61 18.58 9.99 3.63
CA ASN A 61 17.13 9.94 3.45
C ASN A 61 16.66 8.49 3.30
N VAL A 62 15.62 8.12 4.05
CA VAL A 62 14.97 6.81 3.95
C VAL A 62 13.49 7.01 3.67
N ILE A 63 13.05 6.40 2.58
CA ILE A 63 11.68 6.43 2.09
C ILE A 63 11.18 4.99 1.98
N ALA A 64 9.99 4.72 2.49
CA ALA A 64 9.28 3.47 2.23
C ALA A 64 8.01 3.75 1.43
N LEU A 65 7.75 3.00 0.36
CA LEU A 65 6.49 2.98 -0.37
C LEU A 65 5.83 1.62 -0.17
N LEU A 66 4.73 1.60 0.57
CA LEU A 66 3.97 0.38 0.87
C LEU A 66 2.71 0.31 0.03
N GLY A 67 2.60 -0.72 -0.81
CA GLY A 67 1.41 -1.03 -1.59
C GLY A 67 0.49 -2.04 -0.89
N SER A 68 -0.55 -2.49 -1.60
CA SER A 68 -1.57 -3.38 -1.02
C SER A 68 -1.02 -4.71 -0.53
N GLY A 69 0.10 -5.17 -1.10
CA GLY A 69 0.81 -6.37 -0.65
C GLY A 69 1.30 -6.28 0.80
N ALA A 70 1.54 -5.06 1.33
CA ALA A 70 1.90 -4.87 2.73
C ALA A 70 0.72 -5.14 3.67
N SER A 71 -0.52 -4.87 3.24
CA SER A 71 -1.72 -5.07 4.06
C SER A 71 -2.13 -6.54 4.20
N PHE A 72 -1.74 -7.42 3.27
CA PHE A 72 -2.11 -8.85 3.30
C PHE A 72 -1.53 -9.62 4.49
N CYS A 73 -0.47 -9.12 5.12
CA CYS A 73 0.08 -9.73 6.34
C CYS A 73 -0.77 -9.46 7.60
N ALA A 74 -1.70 -8.49 7.54
CA ALA A 74 -2.58 -8.17 8.65
C ALA A 74 -3.64 -9.26 8.83
N LYS A 75 -3.78 -9.77 10.06
CA LYS A 75 -4.69 -10.86 10.39
C LYS A 75 -5.67 -10.45 11.46
N ASN A 76 -6.94 -10.73 11.24
CA ASN A 76 -7.99 -10.62 12.26
C ASN A 76 -8.46 -12.02 12.67
N ALA A 77 -8.97 -12.15 13.89
CA ALA A 77 -9.72 -13.34 14.30
C ALA A 77 -11.06 -13.45 13.56
N THR A 78 -11.59 -12.32 13.10
CA THR A 78 -12.81 -12.21 12.30
C THR A 78 -12.56 -12.45 10.80
N VAL A 79 -13.64 -12.54 10.01
CA VAL A 79 -13.56 -12.70 8.54
C VAL A 79 -13.01 -11.46 7.83
N LYS A 80 -12.94 -10.30 8.51
CA LYS A 80 -12.40 -9.07 7.92
C LYS A 80 -10.90 -9.23 7.68
N ARG A 81 -10.45 -9.16 6.43
CA ARG A 81 -9.03 -9.24 6.04
C ARG A 81 -8.73 -8.18 4.99
N ALA A 82 -7.47 -7.85 4.76
CA ALA A 82 -7.11 -6.96 3.64
C ALA A 82 -7.69 -7.50 2.30
N PRO A 83 -8.50 -6.71 1.56
CA PRO A 83 -9.10 -7.16 0.30
C PRO A 83 -8.15 -7.05 -0.88
N GLY A 84 -8.20 -8.03 -1.78
CA GLY A 84 -7.74 -7.88 -3.15
C GLY A 84 -8.83 -7.29 -4.06
N MET A 85 -8.48 -7.01 -5.32
CA MET A 85 -9.43 -6.44 -6.30
C MET A 85 -10.65 -7.34 -6.56
N ALA A 86 -10.45 -8.66 -6.55
CA ALA A 86 -11.55 -9.63 -6.66
C ALA A 86 -12.51 -9.58 -5.46
N ASP A 87 -11.97 -9.43 -4.23
CA ASP A 87 -12.81 -9.27 -3.04
C ASP A 87 -13.67 -8.00 -3.12
N LEU A 88 -13.14 -6.91 -3.68
CA LEU A 88 -13.87 -5.66 -3.87
C LEU A 88 -15.00 -5.80 -4.89
N TRP A 89 -14.79 -6.54 -5.99
CA TRP A 89 -15.84 -6.85 -6.96
C TRP A 89 -17.00 -7.59 -6.31
N HIS A 90 -16.71 -8.66 -5.57
CA HIS A 90 -17.73 -9.46 -4.89
C HIS A 90 -18.46 -8.63 -3.82
N ALA A 91 -17.73 -7.86 -3.01
CA ALA A 91 -18.34 -6.98 -2.01
C ALA A 91 -19.27 -5.94 -2.64
N ALA A 92 -18.87 -5.32 -3.76
CA ALA A 92 -19.71 -4.38 -4.49
C ALA A 92 -20.97 -5.06 -5.04
N ARG A 93 -20.84 -6.25 -5.63
CA ARG A 93 -21.98 -7.04 -6.13
C ARG A 93 -22.96 -7.36 -5.02
N ASP A 94 -22.47 -7.89 -3.91
CA ASP A 94 -23.31 -8.28 -2.76
C ASP A 94 -24.02 -7.05 -2.16
N LYS A 95 -23.30 -5.94 -1.96
CA LYS A 95 -23.86 -4.71 -1.36
C LYS A 95 -24.91 -4.04 -2.23
N VAL A 96 -24.69 -4.02 -3.55
CA VAL A 96 -25.67 -3.47 -4.49
C VAL A 96 -26.97 -4.26 -4.39
N CYS A 97 -26.88 -5.59 -4.27
CA CYS A 97 -28.02 -6.51 -4.24
C CYS A 97 -28.69 -6.65 -2.85
N GLU A 98 -28.15 -6.04 -1.79
CA GLU A 98 -28.74 -6.11 -0.44
C GLU A 98 -30.18 -5.56 -0.41
N GLY A 99 -31.06 -6.31 0.26
CA GLY A 99 -32.45 -5.90 0.53
C GLY A 99 -33.39 -5.93 -0.68
N ASN A 100 -33.05 -6.66 -1.76
CA ASN A 100 -33.81 -6.69 -3.03
C ASN A 100 -34.04 -5.30 -3.65
N LEU A 101 -33.22 -4.32 -3.30
CA LEU A 101 -33.27 -2.97 -3.89
C LEU A 101 -32.73 -2.96 -5.33
N PHE A 102 -31.86 -3.92 -5.66
CA PHE A 102 -31.39 -4.28 -7.00
C PHE A 102 -31.33 -5.81 -7.05
N GLY A 103 -31.91 -6.46 -8.05
CA GLY A 103 -31.72 -7.90 -8.26
C GLY A 103 -30.27 -8.22 -8.65
N HIS A 104 -29.82 -9.47 -8.47
CA HIS A 104 -28.55 -9.90 -9.07
C HIS A 104 -28.54 -9.70 -10.59
N ASP A 105 -29.69 -9.91 -11.23
CA ASP A 105 -29.91 -9.60 -12.65
C ASP A 105 -29.70 -8.10 -12.94
N ASP A 106 -30.02 -7.19 -12.01
CA ASP A 106 -29.82 -5.75 -12.21
C ASP A 106 -28.35 -5.33 -12.12
N PHE A 107 -27.56 -5.93 -11.22
CA PHE A 107 -26.10 -5.74 -11.21
C PHE A 107 -25.50 -6.22 -12.54
N ASP A 108 -25.87 -7.43 -12.96
CA ASP A 108 -25.38 -8.04 -14.19
C ASP A 108 -25.84 -7.22 -15.42
N ASN A 109 -27.06 -6.66 -15.41
CA ASN A 109 -27.57 -5.75 -16.42
C ASN A 109 -26.72 -4.47 -16.52
N VAL A 110 -26.36 -3.84 -15.38
CA VAL A 110 -25.47 -2.66 -15.38
C VAL A 110 -24.09 -3.04 -15.91
N VAL A 111 -23.54 -4.19 -15.53
CA VAL A 111 -22.26 -4.68 -16.04
C VAL A 111 -22.32 -4.89 -17.56
N ILE A 112 -23.35 -5.53 -18.09
CA ILE A 112 -23.54 -5.72 -19.54
C ILE A 112 -23.71 -4.38 -20.25
N ASP A 113 -24.50 -3.46 -19.68
CA ASP A 113 -24.80 -2.15 -20.24
C ASP A 113 -23.59 -1.18 -20.24
N VAL A 114 -22.63 -1.42 -19.34
CA VAL A 114 -21.43 -0.57 -19.17
C VAL A 114 -20.19 -1.21 -19.80
N ILE A 115 -19.91 -2.48 -19.52
CA ILE A 115 -18.71 -3.22 -19.98
C ILE A 115 -18.98 -3.97 -21.29
N GLY A 116 -20.22 -4.39 -21.56
CA GLY A 116 -20.60 -5.16 -22.74
C GLY A 116 -20.54 -6.68 -22.57
N SER A 117 -19.99 -7.18 -21.46
CA SER A 117 -19.94 -8.60 -21.14
C SER A 117 -19.85 -8.85 -19.63
N LEU A 118 -20.28 -10.05 -19.22
CA LEU A 118 -20.09 -10.54 -17.86
C LEU A 118 -18.75 -11.28 -17.74
N PRO A 119 -18.14 -11.29 -16.54
CA PRO A 119 -17.04 -12.21 -16.25
C PRO A 119 -17.51 -13.66 -16.37
N GLU A 120 -16.56 -14.58 -16.60
CA GLU A 120 -16.85 -16.01 -16.61
C GLU A 120 -17.50 -16.43 -15.28
N GLU A 121 -18.37 -17.45 -15.34
CA GLU A 121 -19.14 -17.91 -14.19
C GLU A 121 -18.21 -18.25 -13.00
N GLY A 122 -18.47 -17.62 -11.85
CA GLY A 122 -17.66 -17.79 -10.64
C GLY A 122 -16.37 -16.98 -10.57
N LYS A 123 -16.02 -16.18 -11.59
CA LYS A 123 -14.86 -15.27 -11.57
C LYS A 123 -15.27 -13.83 -11.26
N ALA A 124 -14.38 -13.12 -10.57
CA ALA A 124 -14.53 -11.67 -10.37
C ALA A 124 -14.27 -10.92 -11.69
N GLY A 125 -15.03 -9.86 -11.92
CA GLY A 125 -14.77 -8.89 -12.99
C GLY A 125 -13.72 -7.86 -12.59
N ASP A 126 -13.36 -7.01 -13.54
CA ASP A 126 -12.48 -5.87 -13.30
C ASP A 126 -13.27 -4.70 -12.69
N ILE A 127 -13.22 -4.59 -11.36
CA ILE A 127 -13.88 -3.52 -10.61
C ILE A 127 -13.37 -2.13 -10.98
N GLU A 128 -12.10 -2.01 -11.40
CA GLU A 128 -11.53 -0.73 -11.81
C GLU A 128 -12.13 -0.29 -13.14
N ASN A 129 -12.22 -1.20 -14.10
CA ASN A 129 -12.87 -0.94 -15.38
C ASN A 129 -14.37 -0.62 -15.20
N LEU A 130 -15.08 -1.38 -14.36
CA LEU A 130 -16.50 -1.14 -14.07
C LEU A 130 -16.76 0.27 -13.54
N LEU A 131 -16.09 0.65 -12.45
CA LEU A 131 -16.32 1.95 -11.82
C LEU A 131 -15.91 3.10 -12.73
N SER A 132 -14.89 2.91 -13.58
CA SER A 132 -14.44 3.90 -14.56
C SER A 132 -15.52 4.17 -15.60
N LEU A 133 -16.04 3.11 -16.22
CA LEU A 133 -17.05 3.21 -17.26
C LEU A 133 -18.40 3.68 -16.70
N CYS A 134 -18.76 3.29 -15.47
CA CYS A 134 -19.93 3.83 -14.76
C CYS A 134 -19.84 5.36 -14.61
N LYS A 135 -18.69 5.88 -14.17
CA LYS A 135 -18.49 7.34 -14.00
C LYS A 135 -18.52 8.09 -15.34
N MET A 136 -17.87 7.56 -16.37
CA MET A 136 -17.92 8.13 -17.73
C MET A 136 -19.34 8.17 -18.29
N LYS A 137 -20.11 7.09 -18.08
CA LYS A 137 -21.51 7.01 -18.51
C LYS A 137 -22.38 8.00 -17.74
N LEU A 138 -22.15 8.15 -16.43
CA LEU A 138 -22.86 9.12 -15.62
C LEU A 138 -22.64 10.55 -16.13
N GLU A 139 -21.39 10.95 -16.39
CA GLU A 139 -21.05 12.27 -16.94
C GLU A 139 -21.71 12.52 -18.30
N LEU A 140 -21.73 11.50 -19.18
CA LEU A 140 -22.40 11.57 -20.47
C LEU A 140 -23.92 11.79 -20.33
N LEU A 141 -24.56 11.05 -19.42
CA LEU A 141 -26.00 11.17 -19.18
C LEU A 141 -26.36 12.54 -18.59
N GLU A 142 -25.57 13.03 -17.63
CA GLU A 142 -25.76 14.36 -17.06
C GLU A 142 -25.57 15.49 -18.09
N ALA A 143 -24.57 15.36 -18.97
CA ALA A 143 -24.36 16.32 -20.05
C ALA A 143 -25.53 16.34 -21.04
N ARG A 144 -26.10 15.17 -21.37
CA ARG A 144 -27.29 15.05 -22.22
C ARG A 144 -28.52 15.69 -21.57
N ALA A 145 -28.73 15.44 -20.28
CA ALA A 145 -29.83 16.03 -19.52
C ALA A 145 -29.76 17.57 -19.47
N LYS A 146 -28.55 18.14 -19.34
CA LYS A 146 -28.34 19.61 -19.38
C LYS A 146 -28.61 20.23 -20.75
N ASN A 147 -28.40 19.48 -21.83
CA ASN A 147 -28.57 19.97 -23.21
C ASN A 147 -30.00 19.82 -23.74
N GLN A 148 -30.86 19.05 -23.09
CA GLN A 148 -32.28 18.99 -23.41
C GLN A 148 -33.00 20.20 -22.79
N LYS A 149 -33.45 21.15 -23.64
CA LYS A 149 -34.38 22.21 -23.21
C LYS A 149 -35.67 21.56 -22.67
N PRO A 150 -36.36 22.15 -21.66
CA PRO A 150 -37.66 21.67 -21.24
C PRO A 150 -38.66 21.92 -22.38
N VAL A 151 -38.93 20.89 -23.20
CA VAL A 151 -39.95 20.95 -24.25
C VAL A 151 -41.24 20.43 -23.63
N GLY A 152 -42.05 21.35 -23.12
CA GLY A 152 -43.45 21.13 -22.74
C GLY A 152 -43.66 20.18 -21.55
N GLU A 153 -44.66 20.51 -20.73
CA GLU A 153 -45.17 19.61 -19.69
C GLU A 153 -45.72 18.33 -20.35
N VAL A 154 -44.88 17.30 -20.47
CA VAL A 154 -45.36 15.93 -20.65
C VAL A 154 -45.57 15.37 -19.25
N ALA A 155 -46.81 15.01 -18.95
CA ALA A 155 -47.21 14.39 -17.69
C ALA A 155 -46.30 13.20 -17.34
N PRO A 156 -46.00 12.97 -16.05
CA PRO A 156 -45.15 11.86 -15.64
C PRO A 156 -45.87 10.54 -15.90
N SER A 157 -45.50 9.85 -16.97
CA SER A 157 -45.96 8.49 -17.24
C SER A 157 -44.94 7.48 -16.68
N ASP A 158 -45.42 6.69 -15.73
CA ASP A 158 -44.99 5.35 -15.31
C ASP A 158 -43.50 5.09 -14.94
N SER A 159 -43.26 5.18 -13.63
CA SER A 159 -42.60 4.16 -12.77
C SER A 159 -41.34 3.44 -13.27
N SER A 160 -40.47 4.08 -14.05
CA SER A 160 -39.07 3.65 -14.20
C SER A 160 -38.17 4.72 -13.59
N ALA A 161 -37.33 4.32 -12.64
CA ALA A 161 -36.39 5.23 -12.00
C ALA A 161 -35.47 5.85 -13.07
N ASP A 162 -35.25 7.16 -13.00
CA ASP A 162 -34.37 7.89 -13.91
C ASP A 162 -32.99 7.19 -14.02
N PRO A 163 -32.50 6.85 -15.23
CA PRO A 163 -31.23 6.16 -15.42
C PRO A 163 -30.03 6.82 -14.73
N VAL A 164 -30.03 8.16 -14.62
CA VAL A 164 -28.99 8.89 -13.88
C VAL A 164 -29.07 8.56 -12.39
N THR A 165 -30.27 8.57 -11.83
CA THR A 165 -30.51 8.26 -10.43
C THR A 165 -30.14 6.81 -10.08
N VAL A 166 -30.49 5.85 -10.95
CA VAL A 166 -30.14 4.43 -10.79
C VAL A 166 -28.62 4.24 -10.79
N LEU A 167 -27.92 4.82 -11.78
CA LEU A 167 -26.46 4.68 -11.89
C LEU A 167 -25.73 5.36 -10.72
N LYS A 168 -26.23 6.49 -10.22
CA LYS A 168 -25.71 7.13 -9.00
C LYS A 168 -25.85 6.22 -7.79
N GLN A 169 -27.04 5.68 -7.55
CA GLN A 169 -27.28 4.77 -6.43
C GLN A 169 -26.40 3.51 -6.52
N PHE A 170 -26.19 2.97 -7.73
CA PHE A 170 -25.27 1.86 -7.96
C PHE A 170 -23.84 2.22 -7.54
N ILE A 171 -23.31 3.35 -8.03
CA ILE A 171 -21.96 3.82 -7.70
C ILE A 171 -21.82 4.05 -6.19
N ASP A 172 -22.78 4.75 -5.56
CA ASP A 172 -22.74 5.06 -4.13
C ASP A 172 -22.73 3.78 -3.27
N LYS A 173 -23.54 2.77 -3.64
CA LYS A 173 -23.54 1.47 -2.96
C LYS A 173 -22.23 0.70 -3.15
N ALA A 174 -21.70 0.67 -4.38
CA ALA A 174 -20.44 0.00 -4.68
C ALA A 174 -19.26 0.66 -3.94
N GLU A 175 -19.20 1.99 -3.91
CA GLU A 175 -18.21 2.76 -3.16
C GLU A 175 -18.31 2.52 -1.65
N SER A 176 -19.53 2.52 -1.10
CA SER A 176 -19.77 2.19 0.30
C SER A 176 -19.32 0.77 0.64
N ALA A 177 -19.55 -0.20 -0.25
CA ALA A 177 -19.06 -1.57 -0.10
C ALA A 177 -17.54 -1.63 -0.04
N ILE A 178 -16.86 -0.91 -0.95
CA ILE A 178 -15.40 -0.84 -0.98
C ILE A 178 -14.89 -0.23 0.32
N LEU A 179 -15.45 0.91 0.76
CA LEU A 179 -15.05 1.59 1.99
C LEU A 179 -15.17 0.66 3.21
N GLN A 180 -16.29 -0.06 3.35
CA GLN A 180 -16.49 -1.03 4.43
C GLN A 180 -15.50 -2.21 4.35
N ARG A 181 -15.16 -2.65 3.14
CA ARG A 181 -14.31 -3.81 2.91
C ARG A 181 -12.83 -3.51 3.16
N VAL A 182 -12.39 -2.28 2.90
CA VAL A 182 -11.02 -1.80 3.19
C VAL A 182 -10.85 -1.31 4.63
N ASP A 183 -11.94 -1.04 5.35
CA ASP A 183 -11.96 -0.73 6.78
C ASP A 183 -11.97 -2.01 7.62
N PHE A 184 -10.84 -2.73 7.58
CA PHE A 184 -10.65 -4.01 8.27
C PHE A 184 -9.73 -3.93 9.50
N VAL A 185 -9.09 -2.78 9.75
CA VAL A 185 -8.13 -2.62 10.83
C VAL A 185 -8.84 -2.15 12.09
N ASP A 186 -8.69 -2.91 13.18
CA ASP A 186 -9.19 -2.61 14.52
C ASP A 186 -8.09 -2.83 15.57
N ASN A 187 -8.44 -2.71 16.85
CA ASN A 187 -7.51 -2.90 17.98
C ASN A 187 -7.03 -4.35 18.16
N GLU A 188 -7.74 -5.34 17.63
CA GLU A 188 -7.42 -6.76 17.70
C GLU A 188 -6.61 -7.24 16.49
N THR A 189 -6.56 -6.45 15.40
CA THR A 189 -5.78 -6.78 14.21
C THR A 189 -4.32 -7.05 14.54
N VAL A 190 -3.80 -8.20 14.12
CA VAL A 190 -2.40 -8.59 14.25
C VAL A 190 -1.59 -7.87 13.18
N LEU A 191 -0.70 -6.96 13.61
CA LEU A 191 0.11 -6.08 12.76
C LEU A 191 1.61 -6.25 13.03
N SER A 192 2.09 -7.48 13.24
CA SER A 192 3.47 -7.77 13.66
C SER A 192 4.52 -7.20 12.71
N ALA A 193 4.37 -7.36 11.40
CA ALA A 193 5.31 -6.83 10.41
C ALA A 193 5.32 -5.30 10.35
N HIS A 194 4.16 -4.64 10.42
CA HIS A 194 4.08 -3.18 10.44
C HIS A 194 4.72 -2.60 11.71
N LYS A 195 4.43 -3.17 12.89
CA LYS A 195 5.08 -2.80 14.15
C LYS A 195 6.60 -2.97 14.07
N ALA A 196 7.07 -4.11 13.58
CA ALA A 196 8.50 -4.41 13.46
C ALA A 196 9.21 -3.45 12.48
N LEU A 197 8.58 -3.11 11.35
CA LEU A 197 9.11 -2.12 10.42
C LEU A 197 9.32 -0.77 11.12
N ILE A 198 8.27 -0.26 11.78
CA ILE A 198 8.31 1.04 12.45
C ILE A 198 9.35 1.01 13.58
N GLN A 199 9.39 -0.04 14.40
CA GLN A 199 10.38 -0.18 15.47
C GLN A 199 11.82 -0.18 14.95
N LYS A 200 12.10 -0.91 13.85
CA LYS A 200 13.45 -0.96 13.25
C LYS A 200 13.87 0.41 12.70
N LEU A 201 12.95 1.12 12.04
CA LEU A 201 13.21 2.45 11.48
C LEU A 201 13.26 3.56 12.54
N ALA A 202 12.55 3.39 13.67
CA ALA A 202 12.49 4.38 14.75
C ALA A 202 13.84 4.54 15.46
N LYS A 203 14.72 3.54 15.34
CA LYS A 203 16.10 3.56 15.86
C LYS A 203 17.07 4.43 15.04
N ARG A 204 16.62 5.05 13.93
CA ARG A 204 17.47 5.99 13.20
C ARG A 204 17.78 7.22 14.05
N ALA A 205 19.00 7.72 13.90
CA ALA A 205 19.50 8.90 14.59
C ALA A 205 18.60 10.12 14.35
N VAL A 206 18.31 10.89 15.40
CA VAL A 206 17.40 12.04 15.35
C VAL A 206 17.95 13.21 14.55
N GLU A 207 19.26 13.25 14.32
CA GLU A 207 19.96 14.24 13.49
C GLU A 207 19.74 13.99 12.00
N LYS A 208 19.34 12.77 11.61
CA LYS A 208 19.00 12.47 10.22
C LYS A 208 17.57 12.93 9.92
N PRO A 209 17.26 13.27 8.66
CA PRO A 209 15.89 13.50 8.23
C PRO A 209 14.94 12.38 8.67
N ARG A 210 13.74 12.78 9.12
CA ARG A 210 12.67 11.86 9.51
C ARG A 210 12.37 10.88 8.37
N VAL A 211 12.13 9.62 8.72
CA VAL A 211 11.74 8.61 7.73
C VAL A 211 10.39 8.99 7.15
N ARG A 212 10.26 8.89 5.82
CA ARG A 212 9.01 9.19 5.11
C ARG A 212 8.37 7.88 4.65
N LEU A 213 7.19 7.59 5.20
CA LEU A 213 6.36 6.47 4.84
C LEU A 213 5.32 6.95 3.83
N PHE A 214 5.37 6.44 2.62
CA PHE A 214 4.34 6.63 1.60
C PHE A 214 3.55 5.34 1.47
N THR A 215 2.23 5.46 1.29
CA THR A 215 1.40 4.29 1.01
C THR A 215 0.27 4.64 0.06
N THR A 216 -0.11 3.65 -0.77
CA THR A 216 -1.33 3.67 -1.58
C THR A 216 -2.52 3.05 -0.84
N ASN A 217 -2.32 2.55 0.37
CA ASN A 217 -3.31 1.77 1.09
C ASN A 217 -4.26 2.70 1.85
N TYR A 218 -5.56 2.42 1.76
CA TYR A 218 -6.60 3.16 2.47
C TYR A 218 -6.67 2.82 3.95
N ASP A 219 -6.28 1.59 4.30
CA ASP A 219 -6.39 1.02 5.65
C ASP A 219 -5.45 1.70 6.67
N LEU A 220 -5.69 1.44 7.95
CA LEU A 220 -4.98 2.08 9.07
C LEU A 220 -3.83 1.23 9.63
N CYS A 221 -3.24 0.30 8.86
CA CYS A 221 -2.22 -0.61 9.39
C CYS A 221 -1.01 0.12 9.99
N LEU A 222 -0.55 1.22 9.38
CA LEU A 222 0.59 2.00 9.84
C LEU A 222 0.24 2.84 11.07
N GLU A 223 -0.90 3.52 11.03
CA GLU A 223 -1.39 4.37 12.12
C GLU A 223 -1.63 3.56 13.39
N GLU A 224 -2.36 2.45 13.27
CA GLU A 224 -2.66 1.58 14.39
C GLU A 224 -1.39 0.93 14.95
N SER A 225 -0.45 0.54 14.09
CA SER A 225 0.85 0.02 14.54
C SER A 225 1.66 1.06 15.30
N ALA A 226 1.74 2.29 14.78
CA ALA A 226 2.45 3.40 15.42
C ALA A 226 1.82 3.78 16.76
N ALA A 227 0.49 3.87 16.82
CA ALA A 227 -0.26 4.17 18.03
C ALA A 227 0.02 3.14 19.14
N ARG A 228 0.00 1.85 18.81
CA ARG A 228 0.25 0.76 19.78
C ARG A 228 1.66 0.78 20.39
N ILE A 229 2.66 1.24 19.65
CA ILE A 229 4.05 1.30 20.13
C ILE A 229 4.47 2.71 20.58
N GLY A 230 3.54 3.67 20.62
CA GLY A 230 3.81 5.04 21.06
C GLY A 230 4.71 5.86 20.12
N VAL A 231 4.72 5.53 18.83
CA VAL A 231 5.44 6.26 17.78
C VAL A 231 4.54 7.34 17.20
N VAL A 232 5.11 8.52 16.93
CA VAL A 232 4.34 9.64 16.36
C VAL A 232 4.48 9.69 14.85
N LEU A 233 3.34 9.85 14.18
CA LEU A 233 3.25 10.09 12.74
C LEU A 233 2.85 11.54 12.48
N ILE A 234 3.60 12.21 11.60
CA ILE A 234 3.28 13.52 11.05
C ILE A 234 2.68 13.30 9.67
N ASP A 235 1.37 13.51 9.56
CA ASP A 235 0.57 13.11 8.39
C ASP A 235 -0.19 14.27 7.75
N GLY A 236 0.16 15.50 8.14
CA GLY A 236 -0.48 16.71 7.65
C GLY A 236 -1.77 17.07 8.40
N PHE A 237 -2.13 16.38 9.48
CA PHE A 237 -3.23 16.77 10.34
C PHE A 237 -2.78 17.52 11.60
N SER A 238 -3.63 18.40 12.11
CA SER A 238 -3.40 19.10 13.38
C SER A 238 -3.46 18.16 14.58
N HIS A 239 -2.76 18.54 15.66
CA HIS A 239 -2.80 17.83 16.95
C HIS A 239 -3.95 18.32 17.86
N SER A 240 -5.04 18.82 17.28
CA SER A 240 -6.23 19.31 18.00
C SER A 240 -7.28 18.21 18.18
N ALA A 241 -8.26 18.44 19.05
CA ALA A 241 -9.35 17.49 19.30
C ALA A 241 -10.08 17.08 18.00
N GLU A 242 -10.40 18.06 17.15
CA GLU A 242 -10.75 17.81 15.75
C GLU A 242 -9.51 17.99 14.90
N GLN A 243 -9.01 16.91 14.32
CA GLN A 243 -7.80 16.91 13.51
C GLN A 243 -8.13 17.38 12.09
N ARG A 244 -7.57 18.51 11.68
CA ARG A 244 -7.80 19.17 10.37
C ARG A 244 -6.55 19.06 9.51
N PHE A 245 -6.73 18.71 8.25
CA PHE A 245 -5.65 18.66 7.29
C PHE A 245 -5.16 20.07 6.94
N ASN A 246 -3.84 20.27 6.98
CA ASN A 246 -3.15 21.39 6.37
C ASN A 246 -1.72 20.93 6.02
N ARG A 247 -1.30 21.17 4.78
CA ARG A 247 0.05 20.88 4.29
C ARG A 247 1.15 21.40 5.22
N ASP A 248 0.95 22.55 5.87
CA ASP A 248 1.93 23.16 6.75
C ASP A 248 2.27 22.29 7.97
N TYR A 249 1.36 21.41 8.40
CA TYR A 249 1.64 20.49 9.50
C TYR A 249 2.72 19.45 9.17
N PHE A 250 3.04 19.21 7.90
CA PHE A 250 4.23 18.43 7.52
C PHE A 250 5.56 19.14 7.79
N GLN A 251 5.54 20.46 8.01
CA GLN A 251 6.72 21.26 8.36
C GLN A 251 6.92 21.33 9.88
N HIS A 252 5.95 20.87 10.66
CA HIS A 252 6.05 20.80 12.10
C HIS A 252 6.89 19.58 12.49
N ASP A 253 7.57 19.65 13.62
CA ASP A 253 8.23 18.50 14.24
C ASP A 253 8.01 18.57 15.76
N ILE A 254 8.21 17.45 16.43
CA ILE A 254 7.96 17.30 17.85
C ILE A 254 9.30 17.27 18.59
N VAL A 255 9.39 18.19 19.54
CA VAL A 255 10.56 18.38 20.39
C VAL A 255 10.16 18.22 21.85
N ARG A 256 11.08 17.68 22.63
CA ARG A 256 11.06 17.73 24.09
C ARG A 256 11.76 19.00 24.54
N ARG A 257 11.13 19.75 25.45
CA ARG A 257 11.76 20.88 26.14
C ARG A 257 11.97 20.51 27.60
N ALA A 258 13.19 20.66 28.10
CA ALA A 258 13.47 20.51 29.51
C ALA A 258 12.82 21.66 30.30
N THR A 259 12.36 21.39 31.53
CA THR A 259 11.75 22.41 32.39
C THR A 259 12.72 23.54 32.74
N SER A 260 14.02 23.23 32.82
CA SER A 260 15.10 24.20 33.00
C SER A 260 15.95 24.28 31.73
N GLY A 261 15.69 25.29 30.90
CA GLY A 261 16.47 25.57 29.69
C GLY A 261 15.61 26.00 28.51
N THR A 262 16.26 26.57 27.49
CA THR A 262 15.62 26.97 26.22
C THR A 262 15.85 25.96 25.09
N LYS A 263 16.67 24.92 25.33
CA LYS A 263 17.01 23.91 24.33
C LYS A 263 15.83 22.97 24.09
N ALA A 264 15.54 22.75 22.82
CA ALA A 264 14.56 21.78 22.34
C ALA A 264 15.31 20.59 21.74
N ASP A 265 15.06 19.39 22.26
CA ASP A 265 15.64 18.15 21.75
C ASP A 265 14.58 17.40 20.93
N TYR A 266 14.90 17.03 19.70
CA TYR A 266 13.97 16.27 18.85
C TYR A 266 13.63 14.92 19.46
N ILE A 267 12.35 14.54 19.40
CA ILE A 267 11.91 13.22 19.85
C ILE A 267 12.37 12.15 18.83
N ASP A 268 12.81 11.00 19.33
CA ASP A 268 13.15 9.82 18.55
C ASP A 268 11.92 9.09 18.01
N GLY A 269 12.07 8.34 16.92
CA GLY A 269 10.95 7.57 16.36
C GLY A 269 9.77 8.41 15.90
N VAL A 270 10.02 9.57 15.28
CA VAL A 270 8.99 10.38 14.61
C VAL A 270 9.11 10.17 13.09
N PHE A 271 7.98 9.95 12.43
CA PHE A 271 7.89 9.64 11.01
C PHE A 271 6.98 10.61 10.30
N HIS A 272 7.20 10.82 9.00
CA HIS A 272 6.17 11.41 8.15
C HIS A 272 5.36 10.31 7.49
N LEU A 273 4.03 10.39 7.51
CA LEU A 273 3.15 9.47 6.80
C LEU A 273 2.40 10.22 5.69
N TYR A 274 2.49 9.71 4.47
CA TYR A 274 1.84 10.26 3.29
C TYR A 274 0.94 9.19 2.65
N LYS A 275 -0.37 9.41 2.67
CA LYS A 275 -1.35 8.53 2.03
C LYS A 275 -1.73 9.05 0.66
N LEU A 276 -1.14 8.46 -0.38
CA LEU A 276 -1.24 8.92 -1.77
C LEU A 276 -2.66 8.81 -2.34
N HIS A 277 -3.42 7.80 -1.90
CA HIS A 277 -4.79 7.54 -2.36
C HIS A 277 -5.85 7.85 -1.30
N GLY A 278 -5.48 8.56 -0.23
CA GLY A 278 -6.39 8.88 0.88
C GLY A 278 -6.52 7.76 1.90
N SER A 279 -7.53 7.87 2.75
CA SER A 279 -7.67 7.01 3.93
C SER A 279 -9.13 6.76 4.29
N VAL A 280 -9.40 5.61 4.90
CA VAL A 280 -10.73 5.25 5.38
C VAL A 280 -11.26 6.21 6.46
N ASP A 281 -10.39 6.88 7.19
CA ASP A 281 -10.69 7.83 8.26
C ASP A 281 -10.70 9.30 7.80
N TRP A 282 -10.56 9.60 6.50
CA TRP A 282 -10.58 10.99 6.02
C TRP A 282 -11.97 11.39 5.52
N ARG A 283 -12.44 12.55 5.97
CA ARG A 283 -13.75 13.11 5.59
C ARG A 283 -13.63 14.56 5.17
N ARG A 284 -14.30 14.96 4.10
CA ARG A 284 -14.41 16.34 3.63
C ARG A 284 -15.72 16.95 4.10
N LYS A 285 -15.63 18.09 4.77
CA LYS A 285 -16.75 18.93 5.16
C LYS A 285 -17.29 19.73 3.97
N GLN A 286 -18.48 20.32 4.14
CA GLN A 286 -19.09 21.20 3.15
C GLN A 286 -18.25 22.45 2.84
N ASP A 287 -17.47 22.93 3.82
CA ASP A 287 -16.52 24.04 3.67
C ASP A 287 -15.22 23.65 2.92
N GLY A 288 -15.09 22.38 2.51
CA GLY A 288 -13.93 21.85 1.79
C GLY A 288 -12.80 21.35 2.69
N VAL A 289 -12.86 21.60 4.00
CA VAL A 289 -11.83 21.17 4.96
C VAL A 289 -11.86 19.65 5.10
N VAL A 290 -10.68 19.02 5.05
CA VAL A 290 -10.53 17.59 5.32
C VAL A 290 -10.21 17.40 6.81
N ILE A 291 -10.96 16.51 7.45
CA ILE A 291 -10.78 16.12 8.84
C ILE A 291 -10.58 14.61 8.96
N ARG A 292 -10.02 14.17 10.07
CA ARG A 292 -10.14 12.77 10.47
C ARG A 292 -11.48 12.53 11.14
N SER A 293 -12.24 11.61 10.60
CA SER A 293 -13.44 11.07 11.22
C SER A 293 -13.71 9.66 10.69
N GLN A 294 -14.06 8.75 11.59
CA GLN A 294 -14.39 7.37 11.23
C GLN A 294 -15.77 7.29 10.59
N ALA A 295 -16.03 6.19 9.88
CA ALA A 295 -17.19 6.04 9.00
C ALA A 295 -18.58 6.16 9.65
N ASN A 296 -18.67 6.18 10.98
CA ASN A 296 -19.94 6.30 11.71
C ASN A 296 -20.44 7.76 11.82
N ASP A 297 -19.61 8.74 11.47
CA ASP A 297 -19.94 10.17 11.48
C ASP A 297 -20.20 10.62 10.03
N THR A 298 -21.43 10.42 9.55
CA THR A 298 -21.76 10.54 8.11
C THR A 298 -22.57 11.76 7.74
N GLU A 299 -23.14 12.49 8.71
CA GLU A 299 -24.04 13.61 8.38
C GLU A 299 -23.26 14.78 7.76
N GLY A 300 -23.39 14.95 6.44
CA GLY A 300 -22.76 16.04 5.69
C GLY A 300 -21.27 15.87 5.41
N LEU A 301 -20.70 14.70 5.69
CA LEU A 301 -19.28 14.38 5.50
C LEU A 301 -19.07 13.44 4.31
N LYS A 302 -18.19 13.80 3.38
CA LYS A 302 -17.85 12.97 2.21
C LYS A 302 -16.54 12.20 2.41
N PRO A 303 -16.46 10.89 2.10
CA PRO A 303 -15.19 10.16 2.11
C PRO A 303 -14.11 10.82 1.25
N VAL A 304 -12.87 10.83 1.74
CA VAL A 304 -11.69 11.33 1.01
C VAL A 304 -10.74 10.17 0.76
N LEU A 305 -11.05 9.40 -0.27
CA LEU A 305 -10.18 8.38 -0.83
C LEU A 305 -10.34 8.34 -2.35
N ILE A 306 -9.28 7.92 -3.04
CA ILE A 306 -9.24 7.74 -4.48
C ILE A 306 -9.66 6.30 -4.77
N TYR A 307 -10.85 6.08 -5.31
CA TYR A 307 -11.36 4.72 -5.57
C TYR A 307 -10.63 4.05 -6.75
N PRO A 308 -10.65 2.70 -6.85
CA PRO A 308 -10.09 1.97 -7.99
C PRO A 308 -10.79 2.34 -9.30
N ARG A 309 -10.29 3.36 -10.04
CA ARG A 309 -10.77 3.82 -11.35
C ARG A 309 -9.61 4.27 -12.26
N SER A 310 -9.84 4.38 -13.57
CA SER A 310 -8.88 4.98 -14.50
C SER A 310 -8.78 6.51 -14.34
N THR A 311 -9.82 7.14 -13.83
CA THR A 311 -9.87 8.59 -13.54
C THR A 311 -9.14 9.01 -12.27
N LYS A 312 -8.56 8.07 -11.52
CA LYS A 312 -7.68 8.34 -10.34
C LYS A 312 -6.66 9.45 -10.61
N TYR A 313 -6.14 9.50 -11.84
CA TYR A 313 -5.17 10.50 -12.26
C TYR A 313 -5.68 11.94 -12.05
N GLN A 314 -6.94 12.21 -12.38
CA GLN A 314 -7.54 13.54 -12.21
C GLN A 314 -7.77 13.85 -10.73
N GLU A 315 -8.27 12.87 -9.97
CA GLU A 315 -8.52 13.00 -8.53
C GLU A 315 -7.21 13.28 -7.76
N ALA A 316 -6.07 12.78 -8.23
CA ALA A 316 -4.76 13.04 -7.64
C ALA A 316 -4.32 14.53 -7.66
N PHE A 317 -4.98 15.39 -8.45
CA PHE A 317 -4.72 16.84 -8.48
C PHE A 317 -5.55 17.64 -7.45
N GLU A 318 -6.43 16.98 -6.70
CA GLU A 318 -7.15 17.62 -5.61
C GLU A 318 -6.36 17.59 -4.29
N VAL A 319 -6.56 18.58 -3.43
CA VAL A 319 -6.07 18.56 -2.03
C VAL A 319 -6.91 17.54 -1.24
N PRO A 320 -6.32 16.59 -0.51
CA PRO A 320 -4.94 16.56 0.00
C PRO A 320 -3.93 15.81 -0.89
N TYR A 321 -4.39 15.07 -1.91
CA TYR A 321 -3.56 14.16 -2.70
C TYR A 321 -2.43 14.89 -3.42
N LEU A 322 -2.71 16.06 -4.00
CA LEU A 322 -1.71 16.87 -4.69
C LEU A 322 -0.49 17.16 -3.80
N ASP A 323 -0.71 17.44 -2.51
CA ASP A 323 0.36 17.70 -1.54
C ASP A 323 1.15 16.43 -1.23
N MET A 324 0.47 15.29 -1.10
CA MET A 324 1.10 13.97 -0.88
C MET A 324 1.98 13.57 -2.06
N PHE A 325 1.50 13.75 -3.29
CA PHE A 325 2.26 13.48 -4.51
C PHE A 325 3.44 14.44 -4.69
N ALA A 326 3.24 15.73 -4.41
CA ALA A 326 4.33 16.70 -4.44
C ALA A 326 5.44 16.34 -3.44
N ALA A 327 5.07 15.92 -2.22
CA ALA A 327 6.02 15.45 -1.22
C ALA A 327 6.76 14.18 -1.67
N PHE A 328 6.06 13.23 -2.30
CA PHE A 328 6.67 12.01 -2.84
C PHE A 328 7.71 12.33 -3.92
N GLN A 329 7.34 13.13 -4.92
CA GLN A 329 8.25 13.52 -6.00
C GLN A 329 9.44 14.33 -5.50
N ALA A 330 9.24 15.21 -4.51
CA ALA A 330 10.34 15.95 -3.88
C ALA A 330 11.30 14.99 -3.17
N ALA A 331 10.78 14.06 -2.38
CA ALA A 331 11.57 13.10 -1.64
C ALA A 331 12.42 12.19 -2.56
N LEU A 332 11.91 11.80 -3.73
CA LEU A 332 12.66 11.00 -4.71
C LEU A 332 13.87 11.75 -5.34
N ARG A 333 13.82 13.08 -5.37
CA ARG A 333 14.89 13.92 -5.92
C ARG A 333 15.98 14.25 -4.91
N GLU A 334 15.77 13.98 -3.63
CA GLU A 334 16.77 14.22 -2.60
C GLU A 334 18.03 13.34 -2.83
N PRO A 335 19.23 13.87 -2.60
CA PRO A 335 20.46 13.08 -2.70
C PRO A 335 20.57 12.07 -1.56
N ASP A 336 21.36 11.02 -1.77
CA ASP A 336 21.59 9.92 -0.81
C ASP A 336 20.28 9.41 -0.19
N THR A 337 19.37 9.04 -1.09
CA THR A 337 18.04 8.55 -0.76
C THR A 337 17.97 7.05 -1.01
N THR A 338 17.43 6.31 -0.05
CA THR A 338 16.99 4.94 -0.29
C THR A 338 15.48 4.86 -0.30
N LEU A 339 14.94 4.34 -1.41
CA LEU A 339 13.54 4.00 -1.58
C LEU A 339 13.36 2.50 -1.42
N VAL A 340 12.59 2.10 -0.40
CA VAL A 340 12.15 0.72 -0.18
C VAL A 340 10.71 0.61 -0.65
N VAL A 341 10.46 -0.18 -1.70
CA VAL A 341 9.12 -0.45 -2.24
C VAL A 341 8.72 -1.87 -1.86
N ALA A 342 7.61 -2.03 -1.15
CA ALA A 342 7.12 -3.35 -0.75
C ALA A 342 5.64 -3.53 -1.11
N GLY A 343 5.31 -4.63 -1.79
CA GLY A 343 3.94 -4.99 -2.12
C GLY A 343 3.23 -4.03 -3.07
N PHE A 344 3.99 -3.34 -3.93
CA PHE A 344 3.47 -2.40 -4.92
C PHE A 344 3.75 -2.93 -6.33
N GLY A 345 2.67 -3.26 -7.05
CA GLY A 345 2.75 -3.92 -8.35
C GLY A 345 3.07 -3.01 -9.55
N PHE A 346 3.33 -1.71 -9.36
CA PHE A 346 3.54 -0.74 -10.45
C PHE A 346 2.38 -0.69 -11.47
N ALA A 347 1.14 -0.80 -10.97
CA ALA A 347 -0.07 -0.63 -11.77
C ALA A 347 -0.44 0.84 -11.98
N ASP A 348 -0.10 1.69 -11.01
CA ASP A 348 -0.43 3.11 -10.99
C ASP A 348 0.67 3.94 -11.68
N ASP A 349 0.38 4.47 -12.87
CA ASP A 349 1.34 5.25 -13.67
C ASP A 349 1.78 6.56 -12.99
N HIS A 350 0.87 7.23 -12.28
CA HIS A 350 1.15 8.48 -11.55
C HIS A 350 2.13 8.31 -10.38
N ILE A 351 2.36 7.08 -9.93
CA ILE A 351 3.37 6.73 -8.92
C ILE A 351 4.60 6.12 -9.59
N SER A 352 4.38 5.22 -10.56
CA SER A 352 5.43 4.46 -11.23
C SER A 352 6.33 5.34 -12.10
N ALA A 353 5.75 6.30 -12.84
CA ALA A 353 6.50 7.19 -13.71
C ALA A 353 7.47 8.11 -12.93
N PRO A 354 7.08 8.74 -11.80
CA PRO A 354 8.03 9.47 -10.95
C PRO A 354 9.19 8.62 -10.41
N ILE A 355 8.93 7.38 -9.96
CA ILE A 355 10.00 6.47 -9.50
C ILE A 355 10.97 6.21 -10.64
N TRP A 356 10.44 5.89 -11.82
CA TRP A 356 11.25 5.64 -13.00
C TRP A 356 12.10 6.86 -13.41
N SER A 357 11.48 8.05 -13.46
CA SER A 357 12.18 9.30 -13.76
C SER A 357 13.28 9.62 -12.73
N ALA A 358 13.05 9.30 -11.45
CA ALA A 358 14.05 9.46 -10.41
C ALA A 358 15.23 8.48 -10.58
N LEU A 359 15.00 7.24 -11.02
CA LEU A 359 16.09 6.29 -11.33
C LEU A 359 16.97 6.77 -12.49
N GLU A 360 16.37 7.43 -13.49
CA GLU A 360 17.08 8.00 -14.65
C GLU A 360 17.90 9.24 -14.29
N SER A 361 17.41 10.08 -13.37
CA SER A 361 18.01 11.39 -13.08
C SER A 361 18.83 11.46 -11.78
N ASN A 362 18.45 10.72 -10.74
CA ASN A 362 19.12 10.72 -9.44
C ASN A 362 20.08 9.52 -9.32
N LEU A 363 21.36 9.76 -9.63
CA LEU A 363 22.41 8.74 -9.56
C LEU A 363 22.70 8.23 -8.14
N SER A 364 22.27 8.96 -7.11
CA SER A 364 22.43 8.57 -5.71
C SER A 364 21.21 7.83 -5.13
N LEU A 365 20.12 7.72 -5.90
CA LEU A 365 18.92 6.99 -5.48
C LEU A 365 19.21 5.49 -5.48
N ARG A 366 19.03 4.86 -4.33
CA ARG A 366 19.03 3.40 -4.16
C ARG A 366 17.61 2.89 -4.10
N LEU A 367 17.31 1.84 -4.84
CA LEU A 367 15.99 1.21 -4.88
C LEU A 367 16.09 -0.23 -4.36
N ILE A 368 15.24 -0.55 -3.37
CA ILE A 368 14.99 -1.91 -2.92
C ILE A 368 13.53 -2.21 -3.23
N LEU A 369 13.28 -3.18 -4.09
CA LEU A 369 11.95 -3.55 -4.53
C LEU A 369 11.62 -4.98 -4.10
N VAL A 370 10.53 -5.16 -3.37
CA VAL A 370 10.07 -6.46 -2.88
C VAL A 370 8.62 -6.70 -3.27
N ASP A 371 8.37 -7.78 -4.00
CA ASP A 371 7.01 -8.19 -4.34
C ASP A 371 6.91 -9.71 -4.57
N PRO A 372 5.85 -10.38 -4.09
CA PRO A 372 5.68 -11.81 -4.30
C PRO A 372 5.33 -12.16 -5.76
N SER A 373 4.85 -11.21 -6.58
CA SER A 373 4.38 -11.46 -7.95
C SER A 373 5.49 -11.75 -8.97
N PHE A 374 6.76 -11.52 -8.62
CA PHE A 374 7.85 -11.70 -9.56
C PHE A 374 8.09 -13.15 -9.98
N VAL A 375 7.82 -14.10 -9.08
CA VAL A 375 7.92 -15.53 -9.35
C VAL A 375 6.53 -16.15 -9.16
N PRO A 376 5.94 -16.77 -10.20
CA PRO A 376 4.64 -17.42 -10.08
C PRO A 376 4.65 -18.50 -9.00
N VAL A 377 3.57 -18.57 -8.21
CA VAL A 377 3.45 -19.50 -7.08
C VAL A 377 3.66 -20.96 -7.51
N VAL A 378 3.11 -21.36 -8.67
CA VAL A 378 3.27 -22.70 -9.23
C VAL A 378 4.75 -23.09 -9.38
N ARG A 379 5.63 -22.14 -9.75
CA ARG A 379 7.07 -22.40 -9.86
C ARG A 379 7.75 -22.48 -8.49
N LEU A 380 7.32 -21.68 -7.53
CA LEU A 380 7.79 -21.75 -6.15
C LEU A 380 7.43 -23.10 -5.52
N ASP A 381 6.21 -23.59 -5.78
CA ASP A 381 5.74 -24.90 -5.32
C ASP A 381 6.45 -26.06 -6.02
N ALA A 382 6.61 -26.00 -7.35
CA ALA A 382 7.25 -27.06 -8.14
C ALA A 382 8.72 -27.30 -7.74
N ILE A 383 9.40 -26.24 -7.32
CA ILE A 383 10.80 -26.28 -6.89
C ILE A 383 10.90 -26.62 -5.40
N GLY A 384 9.82 -26.42 -4.64
CA GLY A 384 9.78 -26.54 -3.19
C GLY A 384 10.74 -25.56 -2.49
N ALA A 385 10.96 -25.77 -1.19
CA ALA A 385 11.93 -25.00 -0.43
C ALA A 385 13.41 -25.26 -0.85
N GLY A 386 13.68 -26.28 -1.67
CA GLY A 386 15.04 -26.77 -1.95
C GLY A 386 15.71 -26.23 -3.21
N GLY A 387 15.00 -25.56 -4.13
CA GLY A 387 15.68 -25.03 -5.31
C GLY A 387 16.32 -23.68 -5.09
N HIS A 388 17.61 -23.62 -5.42
CA HIS A 388 18.49 -22.49 -5.16
C HIS A 388 18.41 -21.38 -6.21
N LEU A 389 18.07 -21.74 -7.45
CA LEU A 389 18.05 -20.83 -8.60
C LEU A 389 16.76 -21.03 -9.40
N ILE A 390 16.11 -19.93 -9.78
CA ILE A 390 14.94 -19.92 -10.66
C ILE A 390 15.20 -18.94 -11.79
N ASP A 391 15.04 -19.37 -13.05
CA ASP A 391 15.23 -18.46 -14.19
C ASP A 391 14.16 -17.36 -14.24
N LEU A 392 14.61 -16.14 -14.55
CA LEU A 392 13.76 -14.96 -14.67
C LEU A 392 12.85 -15.03 -15.91
N GLU A 393 11.55 -14.84 -15.69
CA GLU A 393 10.56 -14.64 -16.76
C GLU A 393 10.12 -13.17 -16.85
N ILE A 394 10.85 -12.37 -17.62
CA ILE A 394 10.55 -10.94 -17.79
C ILE A 394 9.18 -10.72 -18.44
N GLY A 395 8.75 -11.61 -19.36
CA GLY A 395 7.57 -11.42 -20.20
C GLY A 395 6.26 -11.18 -19.46
N VAL A 396 6.09 -11.78 -18.28
CA VAL A 396 4.86 -11.77 -17.47
C VAL A 396 4.71 -10.47 -16.64
N GLN A 397 5.80 -9.71 -16.48
CA GLN A 397 5.83 -8.56 -15.57
C GLN A 397 5.27 -7.27 -16.20
N ARG A 398 4.90 -6.29 -15.37
CA ARG A 398 4.44 -4.98 -15.83
C ARG A 398 5.57 -4.17 -16.47
N GLN A 399 5.21 -3.15 -17.25
CA GLN A 399 6.19 -2.37 -18.03
C GLN A 399 7.32 -1.80 -17.17
N TYR A 400 7.02 -1.16 -16.04
CA TYR A 400 8.07 -0.59 -15.18
C TYR A 400 8.91 -1.66 -14.49
N GLN A 401 8.30 -2.75 -14.01
CA GLN A 401 9.02 -3.88 -13.44
C GLN A 401 10.00 -4.47 -14.46
N LYS A 402 9.58 -4.70 -15.72
CA LYS A 402 10.45 -5.15 -16.80
C LYS A 402 11.67 -4.25 -16.99
N ARG A 403 11.47 -2.92 -16.96
CA ARG A 403 12.56 -1.95 -17.12
C ARG A 403 13.53 -1.98 -15.94
N ILE A 404 13.02 -2.01 -14.71
CA ILE A 404 13.83 -2.08 -13.48
C ILE A 404 14.67 -3.38 -13.47
N MET A 405 14.06 -4.51 -13.82
CA MET A 405 14.76 -5.80 -13.85
C MET A 405 15.82 -5.88 -14.94
N ARG A 406 15.62 -5.21 -16.08
CA ARG A 406 16.66 -5.07 -17.11
C ARG A 406 17.87 -4.29 -16.60
N LEU A 407 17.66 -3.22 -15.82
CA LEU A 407 18.76 -2.47 -15.21
C LEU A 407 19.59 -3.35 -14.25
N VAL A 408 18.94 -4.25 -13.50
CA VAL A 408 19.64 -5.24 -12.68
C VAL A 408 20.47 -6.20 -13.55
N GLY A 409 19.92 -6.65 -14.69
CA GLY A 409 20.63 -7.50 -15.66
C GLY A 409 21.85 -6.81 -16.29
N GLU A 410 21.75 -5.51 -16.58
CA GLU A 410 22.87 -4.67 -17.04
C GLU A 410 23.88 -4.34 -15.92
N GLY A 411 23.56 -4.72 -14.68
CA GLY A 411 24.47 -4.64 -13.55
C GLY A 411 24.42 -3.36 -12.72
N ASP A 412 23.34 -2.57 -12.81
CA ASP A 412 23.16 -1.36 -11.98
C ASP A 412 23.18 -1.72 -10.48
N PRO A 413 24.21 -1.28 -9.71
CA PRO A 413 24.38 -1.67 -8.31
C PRO A 413 23.41 -0.95 -7.36
N ARG A 414 22.68 0.07 -7.82
CA ARG A 414 21.76 0.86 -7.01
C ARG A 414 20.43 0.16 -6.78
N ILE A 415 20.12 -0.84 -7.60
CA ILE A 415 18.81 -1.48 -7.67
C ILE A 415 18.93 -2.91 -7.13
N THR A 416 18.15 -3.22 -6.12
CA THR A 416 17.99 -4.56 -5.56
C THR A 416 16.54 -4.97 -5.70
N VAL A 417 16.29 -6.13 -6.33
CA VAL A 417 14.95 -6.68 -6.52
C VAL A 417 14.86 -8.02 -5.81
N LEU A 418 13.88 -8.16 -4.93
CA LEU A 418 13.61 -9.35 -4.14
C LEU A 418 12.21 -9.89 -4.48
N ASN A 419 12.11 -11.20 -4.64
CA ASN A 419 10.83 -11.89 -4.60
C ASN A 419 10.53 -12.32 -3.16
N GLY A 420 9.38 -11.92 -2.65
CA GLY A 420 8.91 -12.24 -1.30
C GLY A 420 7.85 -11.26 -0.83
N ARG A 421 7.30 -11.50 0.36
CA ARG A 421 6.25 -10.65 0.93
C ARG A 421 6.84 -9.53 1.79
N PHE A 422 5.98 -8.61 2.18
CA PHE A 422 6.34 -7.50 3.06
C PHE A 422 6.90 -7.99 4.40
N GLU A 423 6.27 -8.99 5.03
CA GLU A 423 6.72 -9.57 6.28
C GLU A 423 8.07 -10.29 6.17
N ASP A 424 8.38 -10.89 5.01
CA ASP A 424 9.67 -11.53 4.76
C ASP A 424 10.80 -10.48 4.66
N LEU A 425 10.53 -9.34 4.00
CA LEU A 425 11.43 -8.17 3.98
C LEU A 425 11.65 -7.60 5.38
N VAL A 426 10.57 -7.38 6.13
CA VAL A 426 10.67 -6.80 7.47
C VAL A 426 11.49 -7.71 8.37
N ASP A 427 11.33 -9.03 8.29
CA ASP A 427 12.14 -9.98 9.04
C ASP A 427 13.64 -9.83 8.71
N ALA A 428 13.97 -9.76 7.41
CA ALA A 428 15.34 -9.58 6.91
C ALA A 428 16.00 -8.22 7.27
N MET A 429 15.21 -7.18 7.55
CA MET A 429 15.76 -5.87 7.90
C MET A 429 16.58 -5.93 9.20
N PRO A 430 17.83 -5.47 9.21
CA PRO A 430 18.63 -5.46 10.43
C PRO A 430 18.08 -4.44 11.43
N THR A 431 18.36 -4.66 12.70
CA THR A 431 18.05 -3.71 13.77
C THR A 431 19.27 -2.83 14.00
N ILE A 432 19.13 -1.50 13.90
CA ILE A 432 20.23 -0.57 14.16
C ILE A 432 20.68 -0.74 15.63
N THR A 433 21.94 -1.12 15.84
CA THR A 433 22.53 -1.27 17.17
C THR A 433 22.95 0.10 17.70
N GLY A 434 22.20 0.61 18.68
CA GLY A 434 22.37 1.93 19.28
C GLY A 434 21.12 2.28 20.09
N GLU A 435 20.83 1.50 21.13
CA GLU A 435 19.59 1.67 21.89
C GLU A 435 19.74 2.81 22.89
N SER A 436 18.77 3.73 22.91
CA SER A 436 18.60 4.61 24.06
C SER A 436 18.03 3.82 25.24
N ASP A 437 18.37 4.19 26.48
CA ASP A 437 17.86 3.51 27.68
C ASP A 437 16.32 3.50 27.77
N ARG A 438 15.66 4.51 27.18
CA ARG A 438 14.20 4.59 27.07
C ARG A 438 13.63 3.51 26.13
N GLN A 439 14.29 3.28 24.99
CA GLN A 439 13.87 2.24 24.04
C GLN A 439 14.02 0.84 24.65
N ARG A 440 15.09 0.61 25.44
CA ARG A 440 15.24 -0.62 26.23
C ARG A 440 14.13 -0.81 27.24
N LEU A 441 13.77 0.25 27.96
CA LEU A 441 12.68 0.20 28.93
C LEU A 441 11.34 -0.08 28.23
N GLN A 442 11.05 0.57 27.09
CA GLN A 442 9.82 0.35 26.34
C GLN A 442 9.72 -1.10 25.85
N MET A 443 10.78 -1.68 25.27
CA MET A 443 10.78 -3.09 24.85
C MET A 443 10.55 -4.04 26.02
N ARG A 444 11.15 -3.76 27.19
CA ARG A 444 10.91 -4.56 28.41
C ARG A 444 9.46 -4.44 28.88
N LEU A 445 8.87 -3.25 28.81
CA LEU A 445 7.48 -3.03 29.17
C LEU A 445 6.51 -3.71 28.19
N ASP A 446 6.80 -3.67 26.90
CA ASP A 446 6.00 -4.34 25.87
C ASP A 446 6.08 -5.87 26.02
N GLN A 447 7.27 -6.42 26.30
CA GLN A 447 7.41 -7.84 26.63
C GLN A 447 6.57 -8.24 27.85
N ILE A 448 6.50 -7.41 28.88
CA ILE A 448 5.65 -7.67 30.06
C ILE A 448 4.16 -7.60 29.72
N ARG A 449 3.75 -6.68 28.84
CA ARG A 449 2.35 -6.48 28.43
C ARG A 449 1.81 -7.60 27.53
N ASP A 450 2.67 -8.23 26.73
CA ASP A 450 2.30 -9.32 25.83
C ASP A 450 2.14 -10.68 26.56
N PHE A 451 2.51 -10.78 27.84
CA PHE A 451 2.17 -11.94 28.67
C PHE A 451 0.82 -11.70 29.37
N PRO A 452 -0.24 -12.49 29.08
CA PRO A 452 -1.43 -12.48 29.90
C PRO A 452 -1.08 -12.99 31.31
N ALA A 453 -1.62 -12.31 32.33
CA ALA A 453 -1.43 -12.64 33.75
C ALA A 453 -1.93 -14.05 34.10
#